data_AF-A0A9P7E0A6-F1
#
_entry.id   AF-A0A9P7E0A6-F1
#
_cell.length_a   1.000
_cell.length_b   1.000
_cell.length_c   1.000
_cell.angle_alpha   90.00
_cell.angle_beta   90.00
_cell.angle_gamma   90.00
#
_symmetry.space_group_name_H-M   'P 1'
#
loop_
_entity.id
_entity.type
_entity.pdbx_description
1 polymer ?
#
loop_
_entity_poly.entity_id
_entity_poly.type
_entity_poly.pdbx_seq_one_letter_code
_entity_poly.pdbx_strand_id
1 'polypeptide(L)'
;MRIAFVSILLLAGQALSLSINVGGSLGTIDATQFLNVTDTYLLTDCQTQCSNANAQITTCAANDSCLCASNTVTAITSCEQCMFTDLIAKFATSTDPRAGSTAALTAYATACSSAGFTVPSSLVTLSVPSNWDGPFGVSLGTASTALIVAVTAVLGGGSLLLLSNL
;
A
#
# COMPACT_ATOMS: atom_id res chain seq x y z
N MET A 1 4.77 -6.69 58.53
CA MET A 1 5.63 -6.02 57.51
C MET A 1 6.29 -7.08 56.63
N ARG A 2 5.55 -7.76 55.73
CA ARG A 2 6.10 -8.87 54.90
C ARG A 2 5.31 -9.20 53.61
N ILE A 3 4.55 -8.25 53.04
CA ILE A 3 3.80 -8.48 51.78
C ILE A 3 3.83 -7.22 50.90
N ALA A 4 5.02 -6.80 50.45
CA ALA A 4 5.15 -5.64 49.56
C ALA A 4 6.15 -5.84 48.41
N PHE A 5 6.61 -7.08 48.16
CA PHE A 5 7.70 -7.34 47.20
C PHE A 5 7.34 -8.24 46.01
N VAL A 6 6.06 -8.62 45.83
CA VAL A 6 5.65 -9.53 44.74
C VAL A 6 5.10 -8.77 43.51
N SER A 7 4.80 -7.46 43.63
CA SER A 7 4.14 -6.69 42.57
C SER A 7 5.06 -6.07 41.50
N ILE A 8 6.38 -6.24 41.59
CA ILE A 8 7.35 -5.57 40.68
C ILE A 8 7.86 -6.52 39.57
N LEU A 9 7.63 -7.84 39.66
CA LEU A 9 8.10 -8.82 38.67
C LEU A 9 7.12 -9.11 37.52
N LEU A 10 5.92 -8.52 37.53
CA LEU A 10 4.92 -8.66 36.46
C LEU A 10 4.94 -7.51 35.43
N LEU A 11 5.80 -6.50 35.60
CA LEU A 11 5.93 -5.36 34.67
C LEU A 11 7.13 -5.47 33.71
N ALA A 12 7.84 -6.61 33.70
CA ALA A 12 8.95 -6.87 32.78
C ALA A 12 8.55 -7.75 31.58
N GLY A 13 7.24 -7.95 31.35
CA GLY A 13 6.72 -8.39 30.06
C GLY A 13 6.87 -7.23 29.08
N GLN A 14 8.10 -6.97 28.66
CA GLN A 14 8.42 -5.92 27.71
C GLN A 14 7.57 -6.19 26.47
N ALA A 15 6.72 -5.23 26.14
CA ALA A 15 6.06 -5.17 24.86
C ALA A 15 7.17 -5.17 23.80
N LEU A 16 7.51 -6.33 23.23
CA LEU A 16 8.07 -6.38 21.90
C LEU A 16 6.95 -5.92 20.98
N SER A 17 6.81 -4.60 20.90
CA SER A 17 6.04 -3.96 19.86
C SER A 17 6.87 -4.08 18.59
N LEU A 18 6.28 -4.65 17.55
CA LEU A 18 6.93 -4.81 16.25
C LEU A 18 7.42 -3.44 15.76
N SER A 19 8.75 -3.33 15.66
CA SER A 19 9.44 -2.10 15.27
C SER A 19 9.60 -2.06 13.75
N ILE A 20 8.88 -1.15 13.10
CA ILE A 20 8.78 -1.07 11.64
C ILE A 20 9.52 0.19 11.17
N ASN A 21 10.58 0.02 10.38
CA ASN A 21 11.31 1.15 9.79
C ASN A 21 10.74 1.49 8.40
N VAL A 22 9.84 2.46 8.34
CA VAL A 22 9.22 2.93 7.08
C VAL A 22 10.16 3.87 6.32
N GLY A 23 11.24 4.34 6.95
CA GLY A 23 12.16 5.32 6.38
C GLY A 23 11.56 6.73 6.31
N GLY A 24 12.24 7.63 5.59
CA GLY A 24 11.82 9.02 5.42
C GLY A 24 11.80 9.81 6.74
N SER A 25 10.83 10.71 6.88
CA SER A 25 10.66 11.57 8.07
C SER A 25 10.01 10.88 9.27
N LEU A 26 9.39 9.72 9.08
CA LEU A 26 8.72 8.96 10.14
C LEU A 26 9.66 8.00 10.87
N GLY A 27 10.69 7.50 10.19
CA GLY A 27 11.69 6.60 10.78
C GLY A 27 11.07 5.28 11.26
N THR A 28 11.36 4.93 12.51
CA THR A 28 10.88 3.71 13.15
C THR A 28 9.56 3.96 13.88
N ILE A 29 8.55 3.17 13.56
CA ILE A 29 7.21 3.26 14.15
C ILE A 29 6.75 1.89 14.68
N ASP A 30 5.82 1.93 15.62
CA ASP A 30 5.13 0.74 16.13
C ASP A 30 4.00 0.26 15.20
N ALA A 31 3.62 -1.01 15.31
CA ALA A 31 2.50 -1.57 14.54
C ALA A 31 1.18 -0.79 14.69
N THR A 32 0.91 -0.23 15.89
CA THR A 32 -0.29 0.60 16.14
C THR A 32 -0.26 1.93 15.40
N GLN A 33 0.93 2.43 15.05
CA GLN A 33 1.11 3.65 14.28
C GLN A 33 1.18 3.37 12.78
N PHE A 34 1.28 2.12 12.34
CA PHE A 34 1.44 1.78 10.93
C PHE A 34 0.28 2.28 10.06
N LEU A 35 -0.96 2.09 10.52
CA LEU A 35 -2.17 2.53 9.80
C LEU A 35 -2.70 3.90 10.24
N ASN A 36 -1.96 4.62 11.08
CA ASN A 36 -2.36 5.93 11.58
C ASN A 36 -2.01 7.03 10.56
N VAL A 37 -2.66 6.99 9.40
CA VAL A 37 -2.46 7.91 8.28
C VAL A 37 -3.13 9.26 8.56
N THR A 38 -2.47 10.37 8.24
CA THR A 38 -3.00 11.72 8.53
C THR A 38 -4.08 12.20 7.55
N ASP A 39 -4.21 11.55 6.39
CA ASP A 39 -5.17 11.91 5.37
C ASP A 39 -6.58 11.43 5.73
N THR A 40 -7.45 12.38 6.11
CA THR A 40 -8.82 12.11 6.53
C THR A 40 -9.71 11.58 5.41
N TYR A 41 -9.41 11.91 4.14
CA TYR A 41 -10.19 11.42 3.01
C TYR A 41 -9.93 9.94 2.77
N LEU A 42 -8.65 9.53 2.77
CA LEU A 42 -8.28 8.12 2.66
C LEU A 42 -8.87 7.28 3.80
N LEU A 43 -8.84 7.79 5.03
CA LEU A 43 -9.44 7.10 6.17
C LEU A 43 -10.96 6.97 6.07
N THR A 44 -11.63 7.92 5.42
CA THR A 44 -13.09 7.88 5.22
C THR A 44 -13.44 6.88 4.12
N ASP A 45 -12.77 6.95 2.97
CA ASP A 45 -13.08 6.10 1.82
C ASP A 45 -12.66 4.63 2.03
N CYS A 46 -11.61 4.41 2.81
CA CYS A 46 -11.10 3.07 3.14
C CYS A 46 -11.43 2.61 4.57
N GLN A 47 -12.39 3.26 5.21
CA GLN A 47 -12.71 3.05 6.62
C GLN A 47 -12.97 1.58 6.96
N THR A 48 -13.71 0.85 6.12
CA THR A 48 -14.12 -0.53 6.42
C THR A 48 -12.90 -1.46 6.53
N GLN A 49 -11.98 -1.35 5.58
CA GLN A 49 -10.79 -2.16 5.43
C GLN A 49 -9.77 -1.79 6.51
N CYS A 50 -9.57 -0.50 6.73
CA CYS A 50 -8.64 0.01 7.73
C CYS A 50 -9.14 -0.19 9.17
N SER A 51 -10.45 -0.20 9.40
CA SER A 51 -11.02 -0.54 10.72
C SER A 51 -10.83 -2.02 11.03
N ASN A 52 -11.01 -2.91 10.03
CA ASN A 52 -10.73 -4.33 10.21
C ASN A 52 -9.25 -4.56 10.55
N ALA A 53 -8.34 -3.94 9.80
CA ALA A 53 -6.91 -4.05 10.04
C ALA A 53 -6.49 -3.49 11.41
N ASN A 54 -7.00 -2.32 11.80
CA ASN A 54 -6.76 -1.76 13.13
C ASN A 54 -7.32 -2.64 14.26
N ALA A 55 -8.46 -3.30 14.04
CA ALA A 55 -9.00 -4.26 15.00
C ALA A 55 -8.09 -5.49 15.14
N GLN A 56 -7.52 -6.01 14.04
CA GLN A 56 -6.54 -7.10 14.10
C GLN A 56 -5.27 -6.68 14.84
N ILE A 57 -4.69 -5.52 14.53
CA ILE A 57 -3.51 -4.97 15.22
C ILE A 57 -3.79 -4.81 16.71
N THR A 58 -4.94 -4.22 17.07
CA THR A 58 -5.32 -4.01 18.47
C THR A 58 -5.52 -5.34 19.21
N THR A 59 -6.14 -6.32 18.56
CA THR A 59 -6.36 -7.67 19.12
C THR A 59 -5.03 -8.39 19.36
N CYS A 60 -4.05 -8.19 18.46
CA CYS A 60 -2.72 -8.78 18.58
C CYS A 60 -1.84 -8.09 19.63
N ALA A 61 -2.16 -6.87 20.05
CA ALA A 61 -1.38 -6.08 21.01
C ALA A 61 0.12 -6.08 20.66
N ALA A 62 1.00 -6.48 21.58
CA ALA A 62 2.44 -6.58 21.39
C ALA A 62 2.92 -8.02 21.10
N ASN A 63 2.07 -8.84 20.46
CA ASN A 63 2.43 -10.21 20.10
C ASN A 63 2.85 -10.26 18.63
N ASP A 64 4.17 -10.30 18.38
CA ASP A 64 4.75 -10.37 17.04
C ASP A 64 4.22 -11.56 16.22
N SER A 65 3.97 -12.71 16.84
CA SER A 65 3.40 -13.87 16.14
C SER A 65 1.99 -13.60 15.62
N CYS A 66 1.22 -12.78 16.32
CA CYS A 66 -0.13 -12.39 15.90
C CYS A 66 -0.07 -11.26 14.88
N LEU A 67 0.80 -10.27 15.09
CA LEU A 67 1.01 -9.15 14.17
C LEU A 67 1.53 -9.61 12.80
N CYS A 68 2.37 -10.65 12.79
CA CYS A 68 2.96 -11.23 11.58
C CYS A 68 2.17 -12.42 11.03
N ALA A 69 1.04 -12.78 11.64
CA ALA A 69 0.17 -13.82 11.13
C ALA A 69 -0.49 -13.39 9.80
N SER A 70 -0.72 -14.35 8.92
CA SER A 70 -1.24 -14.08 7.57
C SER A 70 -2.58 -13.35 7.57
N ASN A 71 -3.45 -13.57 8.56
CA ASN A 71 -4.73 -12.86 8.70
C ASN A 71 -4.52 -11.35 8.96
N THR A 72 -3.60 -11.00 9.87
CA THR A 72 -3.28 -9.61 10.21
C THR A 72 -2.63 -8.91 9.03
N VAL A 73 -1.63 -9.54 8.41
CA VAL A 73 -0.96 -9.00 7.22
C VAL A 73 -1.95 -8.82 6.07
N THR A 74 -2.84 -9.79 5.82
CA THR A 74 -3.87 -9.66 4.77
C THR A 74 -4.81 -8.49 5.04
N ALA A 75 -5.22 -8.28 6.30
CA ALA A 75 -6.07 -7.15 6.65
C ALA A 75 -5.35 -5.81 6.44
N ILE A 76 -4.09 -5.70 6.87
CA ILE A 76 -3.24 -4.52 6.66
C ILE A 76 -3.10 -4.24 5.16
N THR A 77 -2.71 -5.24 4.36
CA THR A 77 -2.56 -5.10 2.91
C THR A 77 -3.89 -4.74 2.23
N SER A 78 -5.03 -5.21 2.74
CA SER A 78 -6.35 -4.83 2.20
C SER A 78 -6.68 -3.36 2.45
N CYS A 79 -6.28 -2.80 3.60
CA CYS A 79 -6.40 -1.36 3.88
C CYS A 79 -5.48 -0.56 2.93
N GLU A 80 -4.22 -0.95 2.82
CA GLU A 80 -3.25 -0.31 1.92
C GLU A 80 -3.67 -0.38 0.44
N GLN A 81 -4.23 -1.52 0.01
CA GLN A 81 -4.77 -1.69 -1.33
C GLN A 81 -5.93 -0.75 -1.61
N CYS A 82 -6.81 -0.54 -0.63
CA CYS A 82 -7.88 0.44 -0.77
C CYS A 82 -7.30 1.85 -0.92
N MET A 83 -6.36 2.25 -0.05
CA MET A 83 -5.75 3.59 -0.10
C MET A 83 -5.04 3.82 -1.44
N PHE A 84 -4.29 2.82 -1.91
CA PHE A 84 -3.61 2.88 -3.21
C PHE A 84 -4.60 3.01 -4.36
N THR A 85 -5.70 2.26 -4.33
CA THR A 85 -6.76 2.33 -5.34
C THR A 85 -7.44 3.69 -5.35
N ASP A 86 -7.72 4.27 -4.17
CA ASP A 86 -8.34 5.59 -4.04
C ASP A 86 -7.41 6.72 -4.53
N LEU A 87 -6.13 6.68 -4.16
CA LEU A 87 -5.11 7.60 -4.66
C LEU A 87 -5.02 7.56 -6.19
N ILE A 88 -5.02 6.36 -6.77
CA ILE A 88 -5.04 6.17 -8.23
C ILE A 88 -6.31 6.77 -8.84
N ALA A 89 -7.49 6.46 -8.28
CA ALA A 89 -8.77 6.93 -8.81
C ALA A 89 -8.88 8.46 -8.80
N LYS A 90 -8.27 9.11 -7.81
CA LYS A 90 -8.26 10.57 -7.66
C LYS A 90 -7.09 11.26 -8.36
N PHE A 91 -6.17 10.50 -8.96
CA PHE A 91 -4.90 11.02 -9.48
C PHE A 91 -4.15 11.86 -8.43
N ALA A 92 -4.21 11.43 -7.18
CA ALA A 92 -3.66 12.14 -6.03
C ALA A 92 -2.43 11.41 -5.47
N THR A 93 -1.55 12.18 -4.84
CA THR A 93 -0.43 11.65 -4.06
C THR A 93 -0.65 11.96 -2.60
N SER A 94 -0.43 10.99 -1.72
CA SER A 94 -0.38 11.27 -0.28
C SER A 94 0.97 11.86 0.11
N THR A 95 0.96 12.77 1.09
CA THR A 95 2.19 13.27 1.74
C THR A 95 2.69 12.31 2.82
N ASP A 96 1.84 11.38 3.25
CA ASP A 96 2.19 10.34 4.22
C ASP A 96 2.83 9.15 3.50
N PRO A 97 4.10 8.79 3.80
CA PRO A 97 4.80 7.70 3.12
C PRO A 97 4.23 6.30 3.42
N ARG A 98 3.29 6.20 4.37
CA ARG A 98 2.59 4.95 4.71
C ARG A 98 1.41 4.68 3.79
N ALA A 99 0.73 5.71 3.32
CA ALA A 99 -0.57 5.56 2.66
C ALA A 99 -0.47 4.93 1.26
N GLY A 100 -1.03 3.73 1.11
CA GLY A 100 -1.05 3.01 -0.17
C GLY A 100 0.36 2.61 -0.64
N SER A 101 1.25 2.27 0.28
CA SER A 101 2.69 2.19 0.02
C SER A 101 3.23 0.75 0.08
N THR A 102 3.62 0.21 -1.08
CA THR A 102 4.32 -1.08 -1.16
C THR A 102 5.64 -1.07 -0.39
N ALA A 103 6.31 0.08 -0.30
CA ALA A 103 7.54 0.22 0.48
C ALA A 103 7.25 0.08 1.99
N ALA A 104 6.16 0.67 2.48
CA ALA A 104 5.74 0.51 3.88
C ALA A 104 5.35 -0.94 4.20
N LEU A 105 4.64 -1.63 3.31
CA LEU A 105 4.33 -3.06 3.46
C LEU A 105 5.59 -3.94 3.45
N THR A 106 6.58 -3.61 2.63
CA THR A 106 7.88 -4.30 2.61
C THR A 106 8.65 -4.09 3.92
N ALA A 107 8.59 -2.87 4.48
CA ALA A 107 9.15 -2.59 5.80
C ALA A 107 8.46 -3.41 6.89
N TYR A 108 7.13 -3.55 6.83
CA TYR A 108 6.37 -4.42 7.75
C TYR A 108 6.82 -5.88 7.66
N ALA A 109 6.92 -6.44 6.45
CA ALA A 109 7.42 -7.81 6.24
C ALA A 109 8.87 -8.00 6.74
N THR A 110 9.71 -6.97 6.58
CA THR A 110 11.09 -6.97 7.08
C THR A 110 11.14 -6.96 8.60
N ALA A 111 10.27 -6.18 9.25
CA ALA A 111 10.12 -6.17 10.70
C ALA A 111 9.69 -7.57 11.20
N CYS A 112 8.70 -8.18 10.55
CA CYS A 112 8.29 -9.54 10.86
C CYS A 112 9.41 -10.56 10.70
N SER A 113 10.22 -10.44 9.64
CA SER A 113 11.38 -11.31 9.41
C SER A 113 12.43 -11.14 10.51
N SER A 114 12.62 -9.92 11.00
CA SER A 114 13.52 -9.60 12.11
C SER A 114 13.03 -10.19 13.44
N ALA A 115 11.71 -10.35 13.60
CA ALA A 115 11.08 -11.05 14.71
C ALA A 115 11.02 -12.59 14.54
N GLY A 116 11.55 -13.13 13.42
CA GLY A 116 11.59 -14.57 13.14
C GLY A 116 10.39 -15.11 12.36
N PHE A 117 9.51 -14.26 11.83
CA PHE A 117 8.33 -14.65 11.05
C PHE A 117 8.51 -14.33 9.56
N THR A 118 8.33 -15.32 8.68
CA THR A 118 8.40 -15.10 7.24
C THR A 118 7.02 -14.72 6.70
N VAL A 119 6.90 -13.49 6.20
CA VAL A 119 5.72 -13.02 5.48
C VAL A 119 5.96 -13.22 3.98
N PRO A 120 5.12 -13.98 3.26
CA PRO A 120 5.27 -14.16 1.82
C PRO A 120 5.13 -12.82 1.08
N SER A 121 5.96 -12.60 0.07
CA SER A 121 5.93 -11.37 -0.73
C SER A 121 4.58 -11.13 -1.41
N SER A 122 3.85 -12.18 -1.78
CA SER A 122 2.51 -12.09 -2.37
C SER A 122 1.47 -11.44 -1.45
N LEU A 123 1.71 -11.39 -0.14
CA LEU A 123 0.84 -10.74 0.84
C LEU A 123 1.16 -9.27 1.06
N VAL A 124 2.29 -8.76 0.55
CA VAL A 124 2.75 -7.37 0.74
C VAL A 124 2.92 -6.62 -0.59
N THR A 125 2.44 -7.21 -1.68
CA THR A 125 2.38 -6.58 -3.00
C THR A 125 1.01 -5.94 -3.22
N LEU A 126 1.00 -4.64 -3.49
CA LEU A 126 -0.18 -3.93 -3.97
C LEU A 126 -0.35 -4.16 -5.47
N SER A 127 -1.59 -4.38 -5.90
CA SER A 127 -1.93 -4.53 -7.30
C SER A 127 -2.57 -3.25 -7.84
N VAL A 128 -2.33 -2.98 -9.10
CA VAL A 128 -3.00 -1.88 -9.81
C VAL A 128 -4.44 -2.30 -10.11
N PRO A 129 -5.44 -1.42 -9.93
CA PRO A 129 -6.82 -1.71 -10.29
C PRO A 129 -6.95 -2.10 -11.76
N SER A 130 -7.74 -3.13 -12.07
CA SER A 130 -7.88 -3.64 -13.45
C SER A 130 -8.47 -2.62 -14.43
N ASN A 131 -9.12 -1.57 -13.92
CA ASN A 131 -9.71 -0.48 -14.67
C ASN A 131 -8.79 0.75 -14.83
N TRP A 132 -7.54 0.69 -14.36
CA TRP A 132 -6.61 1.80 -14.50
C TRP A 132 -5.78 1.70 -15.79
N ASP A 133 -5.91 2.72 -16.65
CA ASP A 133 -5.27 2.78 -17.98
C ASP A 133 -3.92 3.54 -17.98
N GLY A 134 -3.27 3.55 -16.82
CA GLY A 134 -1.98 4.23 -16.62
C GLY A 134 -2.07 5.75 -16.44
N PRO A 135 -0.94 6.41 -16.14
CA PRO A 135 -0.89 7.85 -15.90
C PRO A 135 -1.11 8.70 -17.16
N PHE A 136 -0.97 8.09 -18.34
CA PHE A 136 -1.16 8.77 -19.62
C PHE A 136 -2.50 8.48 -20.29
N GLY A 137 -3.31 7.56 -19.73
CA GLY A 137 -4.70 7.29 -20.12
C GLY A 137 -4.98 7.47 -21.62
N VAL A 138 -4.14 6.89 -22.49
CA VAL A 138 -4.30 7.02 -23.94
C VAL A 138 -5.26 5.93 -24.43
N SER A 139 -6.47 5.95 -23.88
CA SER A 139 -7.61 5.23 -24.44
C SER A 139 -8.10 6.05 -25.62
N LEU A 140 -7.54 5.79 -26.80
CA LEU A 140 -8.19 6.22 -28.03
C LEU A 140 -9.42 5.34 -28.19
N GLY A 141 -10.61 5.93 -28.05
CA GLY A 141 -11.83 5.29 -28.50
C GLY A 141 -11.65 4.74 -29.92
N THR A 142 -12.29 3.62 -30.23
CA THR A 142 -12.16 2.95 -31.55
C THR A 142 -12.34 3.91 -32.73
N ALA A 143 -13.25 4.87 -32.61
CA ALA A 143 -13.47 5.92 -33.59
C ALA A 143 -12.26 6.87 -33.74
N SER A 144 -11.66 7.29 -32.63
CA SER A 144 -10.46 8.16 -32.61
C SER A 144 -9.26 7.44 -33.22
N THR A 145 -9.06 6.16 -32.88
CA THR A 145 -7.99 5.32 -33.46
C THR A 145 -8.16 5.17 -34.96
N ALA A 146 -9.38 4.88 -35.43
CA ALA A 146 -9.68 4.76 -36.85
C ALA A 146 -9.39 6.06 -37.61
N LEU A 147 -9.75 7.21 -37.03
CA LEU A 147 -9.48 8.51 -37.64
C LEU A 147 -7.97 8.77 -37.75
N ILE A 148 -7.20 8.50 -36.70
CA ILE A 148 -5.74 8.71 -36.73
C ILE A 148 -5.06 7.80 -37.75
N VAL A 149 -5.46 6.53 -37.82
CA VAL A 149 -4.93 5.57 -38.81
C VAL A 149 -5.27 6.02 -40.23
N ALA A 150 -6.49 6.50 -40.47
CA ALA A 150 -6.88 6.99 -41.78
C ALA A 150 -6.05 8.22 -42.20
N VAL A 151 -5.88 9.19 -41.30
CA VAL A 151 -5.09 10.40 -41.57
C VAL A 151 -3.61 10.08 -41.80
N THR A 152 -3.02 9.19 -40.99
CA THR A 152 -1.63 8.75 -41.20
C THR A 152 -1.45 7.93 -42.47
N ALA A 153 -2.44 7.11 -42.86
CA ALA A 153 -2.40 6.39 -44.13
C ALA A 153 -2.46 7.32 -45.34
N VAL A 154 -3.31 8.36 -45.31
CA VAL A 154 -3.41 9.33 -46.41
C VAL A 154 -2.14 10.18 -46.51
N LEU A 155 -1.62 10.67 -45.39
CA LEU A 155 -0.39 11.46 -45.37
C LEU A 155 0.83 10.61 -45.76
N GLY A 156 0.96 9.41 -45.20
CA GLY A 156 2.04 8.47 -45.50
C GLY A 156 2.02 8.00 -46.95
N GLY A 157 0.82 7.63 -47.46
CA GLY A 157 0.62 7.26 -48.85
C GLY A 157 0.92 8.41 -49.81
N GLY A 158 0.49 9.63 -49.48
CA GLY A 158 0.81 10.84 -50.25
C GLY A 158 2.31 11.11 -50.33
N SER A 159 3.04 10.97 -49.23
CA SER A 159 4.50 11.12 -49.22
C SER A 159 5.23 10.05 -50.05
N LEU A 160 4.75 8.79 -50.04
CA LEU A 160 5.31 7.72 -50.87
C LEU A 160 5.08 7.98 -52.36
N LEU A 161 3.89 8.46 -52.74
CA LEU A 161 3.60 8.82 -54.13
C LEU A 161 4.47 9.98 -54.62
N LEU A 162 4.70 11.00 -53.79
CA LEU A 162 5.59 12.12 -54.12
C LEU A 162 7.04 11.65 -54.30
N LEU A 163 7.55 10.79 -53.43
CA LEU A 163 8.90 10.21 -53.54
C LEU A 163 9.07 9.27 -54.73
N SER A 164 7.99 8.63 -55.18
CA SER A 164 8.01 7.72 -56.33
C SER A 164 7.93 8.44 -57.68
N ASN A 165 7.68 9.75 -57.68
CA ASN A 165 7.59 10.60 -58.88
C ASN A 165 8.64 11.71 -58.88
N LEU A 166 9.62 11.64 -57.98
CA LEU A 166 10.89 12.37 -58.02
C LEU A 166 11.95 11.49 -58.70
#